data_AF-A0A7S4FL63-F1
#
_entry.id   AF-A0A7S4FL63-F1
#
_cell.length_a   1.000
_cell.length_b   1.000
_cell.length_c   1.000
_cell.angle_alpha   90.00
_cell.angle_beta   90.00
_cell.angle_gamma   90.00
#
_symmetry.space_group_name_H-M   'P 1'
#
loop_
_entity.id
_entity.type
_entity.pdbx_description
1 polymer ?
#
loop_
_entity_poly.entity_id
_entity_poly.type
_entity_poly.pdbx_seq_one_letter_code
_entity_poly.pdbx_strand_id
1 'polypeptide(L)'
;TESWPNKCMNATHAGEIGYLFLDPSEVLPTIFGYGALTPAEEKLALQMANSWAALARFGDPNAAGVLDFEWPLYQSAKPTMLALRTPAELAPFPLAEFCDRWDAIKPWIGPYPPGALAA
;
A
#
# COMPACT_ATOMS: atom_id res chain seq x y z
N THR A 1 28.95 4.98 1.69
CA THR A 1 28.45 5.75 0.53
C THR A 1 27.09 6.29 0.93
N GLU A 2 26.98 7.61 1.03
CA GLU A 2 25.80 8.28 1.56
C GLU A 2 24.67 8.27 0.52
N SER A 3 23.53 7.69 0.90
CA SER A 3 22.33 7.53 0.07
C SER A 3 21.47 8.80 0.08
N TRP A 4 21.28 9.40 -1.09
CA TRP A 4 20.43 10.56 -1.36
C TRP A 4 18.96 10.12 -1.64
N PRO A 5 17.92 10.83 -1.16
CA PRO A 5 17.79 11.53 0.10
C PRO A 5 16.91 10.71 1.08
N ASN A 6 17.51 10.26 2.18
CA ASN A 6 16.73 9.90 3.37
C ASN A 6 16.03 11.17 3.90
N LYS A 7 14.68 11.25 3.79
CA LYS A 7 13.70 11.83 4.76
C LYS A 7 12.65 12.85 4.29
N CYS A 8 12.69 13.47 3.12
CA CYS A 8 11.78 14.62 2.88
C CYS A 8 10.37 14.29 2.37
N MET A 9 10.12 13.16 1.69
CA MET A 9 8.83 12.95 1.00
C MET A 9 8.02 11.71 1.42
N ASN A 10 8.53 10.91 2.38
CA ASN A 10 7.90 9.63 2.78
C ASN A 10 7.58 8.75 1.54
N ALA A 11 6.62 7.82 1.62
CA ALA A 11 6.08 7.13 0.45
C ALA A 11 5.36 8.14 -0.48
N THR A 12 5.97 8.41 -1.63
CA THR A 12 5.42 9.31 -2.65
C THR A 12 4.35 8.61 -3.50
N HIS A 13 3.52 9.41 -4.18
CA HIS A 13 2.58 8.88 -5.17
C HIS A 13 3.30 8.00 -6.20
N ALA A 14 2.73 6.84 -6.51
CA ALA A 14 3.29 5.82 -7.40
C ALA A 14 4.59 5.15 -6.92
N GLY A 15 5.05 5.42 -5.69
CA GLY A 15 6.24 4.79 -5.12
C GLY A 15 6.11 3.28 -4.94
N GLU A 16 4.89 2.76 -4.84
CA GLU A 16 4.57 1.35 -4.69
C GLU A 16 4.79 0.53 -5.98
N ILE A 17 4.79 1.17 -7.16
CA ILE A 17 4.90 0.47 -8.45
C ILE A 17 6.20 -0.33 -8.54
N GLY A 18 7.29 0.21 -7.98
CA GLY A 18 8.59 -0.48 -7.89
C GLY A 18 8.56 -1.76 -7.08
N TYR A 19 7.72 -1.83 -6.05
CA TYR A 19 7.57 -3.01 -5.20
C TYR A 19 6.62 -4.04 -5.80
N LEU A 20 5.70 -3.65 -6.70
CA LEU A 20 4.69 -4.55 -7.29
C LEU A 20 5.14 -5.23 -8.58
N PHE A 21 5.80 -4.51 -9.48
CA PHE A 21 5.95 -4.95 -10.88
C PHE A 21 7.39 -5.17 -11.32
N LEU A 22 8.36 -4.66 -10.58
CA LEU A 22 9.72 -4.50 -11.08
C LEU A 22 10.65 -5.44 -10.33
N ASP A 23 11.68 -5.92 -11.04
CA ASP A 23 12.90 -6.30 -10.36
C ASP A 23 13.46 -5.01 -9.75
N PRO A 24 13.42 -4.86 -8.42
CA PRO A 24 13.77 -3.60 -7.80
C PRO A 24 15.24 -3.22 -8.02
N SER A 25 16.08 -4.19 -8.41
CA SER A 25 17.48 -3.99 -8.76
C SER A 25 17.69 -3.31 -10.13
N GLU A 26 16.71 -3.36 -11.03
CA GLU A 26 16.85 -2.86 -12.42
C GLU A 26 16.18 -1.50 -12.66
N VAL A 27 15.14 -1.12 -11.91
CA VAL A 27 14.26 0.01 -12.32
C VAL A 27 14.21 1.18 -11.31
N LEU A 28 14.30 0.90 -10.02
CA LEU A 28 14.28 1.95 -8.99
C LEU A 28 15.49 2.92 -9.05
N PRO A 29 16.70 2.47 -9.42
CA PRO A 29 17.85 3.37 -9.52
C PRO A 29 17.74 4.46 -10.59
N THR A 30 17.02 4.18 -11.68
CA THR A 30 16.95 5.10 -12.82
C THR A 30 15.85 6.14 -12.68
N ILE A 31 14.71 5.79 -12.05
CA ILE A 31 13.54 6.69 -11.98
C ILE A 31 13.58 7.62 -10.76
N PHE A 32 14.15 7.16 -9.64
CA PHE A 32 14.11 7.92 -8.37
C PHE A 32 15.48 8.08 -7.71
N GLY A 33 16.58 7.69 -8.38
CA GLY A 33 17.91 7.69 -7.78
C GLY A 33 18.04 6.71 -6.61
N TYR A 34 17.19 5.68 -6.58
CA TYR A 34 17.17 4.68 -5.53
C TYR A 34 18.41 3.77 -5.62
N GLY A 35 18.95 3.32 -4.50
CA GLY A 35 19.96 2.26 -4.54
C GLY A 35 19.35 0.90 -4.91
N ALA A 36 20.15 -0.16 -4.78
CA ALA A 36 19.57 -1.49 -4.58
C ALA A 36 18.68 -1.49 -3.33
N LEU A 37 17.61 -2.27 -3.32
CA LEU A 37 16.78 -2.46 -2.13
C LEU A 37 17.59 -3.04 -0.97
N THR A 38 17.21 -2.67 0.25
CA THR A 38 17.63 -3.39 1.45
C THR A 38 16.94 -4.75 1.52
N PRO A 39 17.48 -5.74 2.26
CA PRO A 39 16.83 -7.06 2.40
C PRO A 39 15.39 -7.00 2.95
N ALA A 40 15.09 -6.00 3.79
CA ALA A 40 13.74 -5.80 4.31
C ALA A 40 12.77 -5.28 3.22
N GLU A 41 13.26 -4.41 2.33
CA GLU A 41 12.49 -3.90 1.20
C GLU A 41 12.32 -4.98 0.13
N GLU A 42 13.33 -5.83 -0.12
CA GLU A 42 13.20 -7.02 -0.97
C GLU A 42 12.14 -7.98 -0.44
N LYS A 43 12.15 -8.25 0.88
CA LYS A 43 11.09 -9.04 1.52
C LYS A 43 9.72 -8.40 1.30
N LEU A 44 9.60 -7.09 1.48
CA LEU A 44 8.35 -6.36 1.26
C LEU A 44 7.88 -6.44 -0.19
N ALA A 45 8.77 -6.27 -1.17
CA ALA A 45 8.45 -6.38 -2.60
C ALA A 45 7.91 -7.77 -2.94
N LEU A 46 8.57 -8.82 -2.44
CA LEU A 46 8.10 -10.21 -2.59
C LEU A 46 6.72 -10.43 -1.93
N GLN A 47 6.49 -9.87 -0.75
CA GLN A 47 5.19 -9.94 -0.09
C GLN A 47 4.11 -9.24 -0.91
N MET A 48 4.37 -8.05 -1.43
CA MET A 48 3.44 -7.28 -2.26
C MET A 48 3.11 -8.01 -3.55
N ALA A 49 4.11 -8.36 -4.35
CA ALA A 49 3.92 -9.02 -5.64
C ALA A 49 3.16 -10.35 -5.51
N ASN A 50 3.53 -11.18 -4.53
CA ASN A 50 2.87 -12.47 -4.34
C ASN A 50 1.45 -12.34 -3.77
N SER A 51 1.20 -11.40 -2.85
CA SER A 51 -0.16 -11.15 -2.35
C SER A 51 -1.07 -10.66 -3.48
N TRP A 52 -0.57 -9.78 -4.36
CA TRP A 52 -1.30 -9.34 -5.55
C TRP A 52 -1.56 -10.50 -6.53
N ALA A 53 -0.57 -11.35 -6.77
CA ALA A 53 -0.73 -12.53 -7.62
C ALA A 53 -1.74 -13.53 -7.05
N ALA A 54 -1.73 -13.75 -5.73
CA ALA A 54 -2.67 -14.61 -5.03
C ALA A 54 -4.10 -14.07 -5.12
N LEU A 55 -4.28 -12.78 -4.85
CA LEU A 55 -5.56 -12.10 -5.02
C LEU A 55 -6.10 -12.27 -6.45
N ALA A 56 -5.27 -12.05 -7.46
CA ALA A 56 -5.68 -12.18 -8.87
C ALA A 56 -6.05 -13.62 -9.27
N ARG A 57 -5.39 -14.64 -8.68
CA ARG A 57 -5.62 -16.05 -9.02
C ARG A 57 -6.77 -16.69 -8.23
N PHE A 58 -6.89 -16.33 -6.95
CA PHE A 58 -7.73 -17.06 -6.00
C PHE A 58 -8.80 -16.17 -5.33
N GLY A 59 -8.74 -14.86 -5.51
CA GLY A 59 -9.60 -13.92 -4.79
C GLY A 59 -9.21 -13.73 -3.32
N ASP A 60 -8.08 -14.30 -2.88
CA ASP A 60 -7.57 -14.23 -1.50
C ASP A 60 -6.07 -13.89 -1.53
N PRO A 61 -5.65 -12.72 -1.00
CA PRO A 61 -4.25 -12.33 -0.97
C PRO A 61 -3.40 -13.21 -0.03
N ASN A 62 -4.02 -13.94 0.91
CA ASN A 62 -3.34 -14.83 1.85
C ASN A 62 -2.94 -16.16 1.23
N ALA A 63 -3.52 -16.54 0.09
CA ALA A 63 -3.33 -17.85 -0.53
C ALA A 63 -1.87 -18.15 -0.95
N ALA A 64 -1.00 -17.13 -1.06
CA ALA A 64 0.43 -17.33 -1.29
C ALA A 64 1.24 -17.67 -0.02
N GLY A 65 0.69 -17.45 1.18
CA GLY A 65 1.39 -17.69 2.45
C GLY A 65 2.67 -16.86 2.63
N VAL A 66 2.73 -15.65 2.05
CA VAL A 66 3.92 -14.79 2.05
C VAL A 66 3.96 -13.78 3.20
N LEU A 67 2.81 -13.45 3.76
CA LEU A 67 2.72 -12.63 4.96
C LEU A 67 2.92 -13.53 6.19
N ASP A 68 3.61 -13.02 7.21
CA ASP A 68 3.81 -13.73 8.48
C ASP A 68 2.51 -13.75 9.35
N PHE A 69 1.42 -13.19 8.83
CA PHE A 69 0.12 -13.03 9.46
C PHE A 69 -0.99 -13.04 8.39
N GLU A 70 -2.22 -13.31 8.83
CA GLU A 70 -3.41 -13.19 7.97
C GLU A 70 -3.76 -11.72 7.72
N TRP A 71 -3.92 -11.34 6.46
CA TRP A 71 -4.54 -10.07 6.06
C TRP A 71 -6.06 -10.27 6.02
N PRO A 72 -6.80 -9.82 7.06
CA PRO A 72 -8.23 -10.03 7.14
C PRO A 72 -8.98 -9.19 6.11
N LEU A 73 -10.14 -9.67 5.69
CA LEU A 73 -11.10 -8.87 4.94
C LEU A 73 -11.45 -7.59 5.72
N TYR A 74 -11.45 -6.45 5.02
CA TYR A 74 -11.82 -5.18 5.60
C TYR A 74 -13.26 -5.19 6.13
N GLN A 75 -13.48 -4.65 7.33
CA GLN A 75 -14.81 -4.48 7.93
C GLN A 75 -14.94 -3.07 8.48
N SER A 76 -15.99 -2.34 8.10
CA SER A 76 -16.21 -0.96 8.55
C SER A 76 -16.35 -0.84 10.08
N ALA A 77 -16.92 -1.87 10.74
CA ALA A 77 -17.04 -1.92 12.20
C ALA A 77 -15.70 -2.12 12.92
N LYS A 78 -14.69 -2.68 12.24
CA LYS A 78 -13.35 -2.91 12.76
C LYS A 78 -12.34 -2.73 11.62
N PRO A 79 -12.03 -1.47 11.25
CA PRO A 79 -11.30 -1.18 10.03
C PRO A 79 -9.80 -1.45 10.24
N THR A 80 -9.41 -2.71 10.07
CA THR A 80 -8.01 -3.16 10.05
C THR A 80 -7.50 -3.15 8.62
N MET A 81 -6.30 -2.63 8.41
CA MET A 81 -5.64 -2.57 7.11
C MET A 81 -4.22 -3.13 7.18
N LEU A 82 -3.75 -3.66 6.04
CA LEU A 82 -2.36 -4.02 5.85
C LEU A 82 -1.54 -2.74 5.58
N ALA A 83 -0.60 -2.43 6.48
CA ALA A 83 0.40 -1.40 6.27
C ALA A 83 1.60 -2.00 5.51
N LEU A 84 1.72 -1.66 4.23
CA LEU A 84 2.85 -2.05 3.38
C LEU A 84 4.07 -1.14 3.68
N ARG A 85 4.77 -1.47 4.75
CA ARG A 85 6.01 -0.84 5.21
C ARG A 85 7.01 -1.93 5.63
N THR A 86 8.19 -1.55 6.10
CA THR A 86 9.22 -2.51 6.56
C THR A 86 9.33 -2.51 8.10
N PRO A 87 8.92 -3.58 8.80
CA PRO A 87 8.21 -4.76 8.31
C PRO A 87 6.72 -4.47 8.02
N ALA A 88 6.10 -5.32 7.20
CA ALA A 88 4.66 -5.25 6.95
C ALA A 88 3.91 -5.58 8.25
N GLU A 89 2.80 -4.91 8.50
CA GLU A 89 2.02 -5.12 9.71
C GLU A 89 0.53 -4.81 9.51
N LEU A 90 -0.30 -5.30 10.42
CA LEU A 90 -1.69 -4.88 10.52
C LEU A 90 -1.79 -3.61 11.37
N ALA A 91 -2.50 -2.61 10.87
CA ALA A 91 -2.79 -1.37 11.58
C ALA A 91 -4.30 -1.08 11.59
N PRO A 92 -4.85 -0.49 12.66
CA PRO A 92 -6.14 0.19 12.58
C PRO A 92 -6.08 1.28 11.50
N PHE A 93 -7.19 1.58 10.81
CA PHE A 93 -7.26 2.60 9.76
C PHE A 93 -6.59 3.91 10.20
N PRO A 94 -5.36 4.20 9.73
CA PRO A 94 -4.52 5.21 10.37
C PRO A 94 -4.98 6.65 10.15
N LEU A 95 -5.95 6.88 9.26
CA LEU A 95 -6.46 8.20 8.88
C LEU A 95 -7.98 8.34 9.05
N ALA A 96 -8.62 7.46 9.82
CA ALA A 96 -10.08 7.45 9.98
C ALA A 96 -10.64 8.84 10.36
N GLU A 97 -10.11 9.46 11.42
CA GLU A 97 -10.57 10.79 11.88
C GLU A 97 -10.35 11.89 10.83
N PHE A 98 -9.23 11.82 10.10
CA PHE A 98 -8.93 12.80 9.06
C PHE A 98 -9.90 12.66 7.88
N CYS A 99 -10.18 11.43 7.45
CA CYS A 99 -11.17 11.13 6.41
C CYS A 99 -12.58 11.57 6.85
N ASP A 100 -13.00 11.24 8.08
CA ASP A 100 -14.31 11.61 8.62
C ASP A 100 -14.51 13.13 8.59
N ARG A 101 -13.46 13.90 8.92
CA ARG A 101 -13.48 15.36 8.86
C ARG A 101 -13.70 15.87 7.44
N TRP A 102 -13.05 15.28 6.44
CA TRP A 102 -13.22 15.68 5.04
C TRP A 102 -14.57 15.24 4.47
N ASP A 103 -15.06 14.07 4.86
CA ASP A 103 -16.36 13.54 4.45
C ASP A 103 -17.51 14.38 5.00
N ALA A 104 -17.34 14.97 6.19
CA ALA A 104 -18.30 15.89 6.80
C ALA A 104 -18.45 17.23 6.06
N ILE A 105 -17.57 17.58 5.11
CA ILE A 105 -17.52 18.90 4.45
C ILE A 105 -18.42 19.01 3.18
N LYS A 106 -19.39 18.11 2.92
CA LYS A 106 -20.20 18.16 1.67
C LYS A 106 -21.14 19.40 1.51
N PRO A 107 -21.23 20.07 0.33
CA PRO A 107 -20.29 20.10 -0.81
C PRO A 107 -19.91 21.52 -1.28
N TRP A 108 -18.62 21.73 -1.57
CA TRP A 108 -18.16 22.83 -2.45
C TRP A 108 -17.79 22.39 -3.87
N ILE A 109 -18.14 21.15 -4.28
CA ILE A 109 -17.96 20.69 -5.67
C ILE A 109 -19.18 19.88 -6.14
N GLY A 110 -20.29 20.56 -6.40
CA GLY A 110 -21.45 20.03 -7.15
C GLY A 110 -22.17 18.81 -6.55
N PRO A 111 -23.34 18.43 -7.09
CA PRO A 111 -23.99 17.19 -6.69
C PRO A 111 -23.18 15.99 -7.19
N TYR A 112 -22.81 15.08 -6.29
CA TYR A 112 -22.43 13.71 -6.67
C TYR A 112 -23.61 13.11 -7.45
N PRO A 113 -23.39 12.45 -8.61
CA PRO A 113 -24.45 11.72 -9.27
C PRO A 113 -25.01 10.66 -8.30
N PRO A 114 -26.34 10.51 -8.19
CA PRO A 114 -26.94 9.48 -7.36
C PRO A 114 -26.45 8.11 -7.83
N GLY A 115 -25.78 7.35 -6.96
CA GLY A 115 -25.30 5.98 -7.24
C GLY A 115 -23.88 5.66 -6.79
N ALA A 116 -23.07 6.65 -6.39
CA ALA A 116 -21.64 6.43 -6.12
C ALA A 116 -21.29 5.73 -4.79
N LEU A 117 -22.26 5.27 -3.99
CA LEU A 117 -22.01 4.59 -2.70
C LEU A 117 -22.76 3.26 -2.56
N ALA A 118 -23.13 2.62 -3.67
CA ALA A 118 -23.67 1.27 -3.65
C ALA A 118 -22.86 0.36 -4.58
N ALA A 119 -21.74 -0.16 -4.07
CA ALA A 119 -21.10 -1.41 -4.49
C ALA A 119 -20.09 -1.83 -3.41
#